data_AF-A0A1Z9YUW4-F1
#
_entry.id   AF-A0A1Z9YUW4-F1
#
_cell.length_a   1.000
_cell.length_b   1.000
_cell.length_c   1.000
_cell.angle_alpha   90.00
_cell.angle_beta   90.00
_cell.angle_gamma   90.00
#
_symmetry.space_group_name_H-M   'P 1'
#
loop_
_entity.id
_entity.type
_entity.pdbx_description
1 polymer ?
#
loop_
_entity_poly.entity_id
_entity_poly.type
_entity_poly.pdbx_seq_one_letter_code
_entity_poly.pdbx_strand_id
1 'polypeptide(L)'
;MQEHELDLIREEFKTAKDLQLFILKYFSIQHAEVQYLVAQAQWRQTQQESEPVKFDRSIQNFIYKYKKHTQAVIRIMVLNAMYVQLKKNQNHWMHIQLNDAHNEMIEYARTLDQQDDTVCRAIIYAYWFKADSLKHKDQFKAQHFLQKIKTFEQHLQLDDESRQYIFQAEITLILMRIEKYQAQFSAEVFYRILNQFNVNQDASIHIQLKNLVGVYIYQKIDLARPIKNYSEIEYFLDYLDQHTALNTMLLQLDEPEVEQLVLIRIAFLFWLLGKSQQSMAYIMAYFHYLPSAIDLICLVKQRYYFTSPEAQQDFIELIQQGFEKYKNLNKYRQLFKSHKEREENDLE
;
A
#
# COMPACT_ATOMS: atom_id res chain seq x y z
N MET A 1 -19.59 -21.93 -39.39
CA MET A 1 -18.13 -22.03 -39.57
C MET A 1 -17.73 -23.38 -39.05
N GLN A 2 -16.97 -24.15 -39.83
CA GLN A 2 -16.53 -25.49 -39.44
C GLN A 2 -15.34 -25.39 -38.47
N GLU A 3 -15.15 -26.40 -37.62
CA GLU A 3 -14.08 -26.42 -36.61
C GLU A 3 -12.68 -26.26 -37.23
N HIS A 4 -12.45 -26.89 -38.38
CA HIS A 4 -11.21 -26.77 -39.15
C HIS A 4 -10.93 -25.33 -39.64
N GLU A 5 -11.97 -24.57 -40.00
CA GLU A 5 -11.82 -23.16 -40.41
C GLU A 5 -11.42 -22.30 -39.22
N LEU A 6 -11.96 -22.57 -38.03
CA LEU A 6 -11.58 -21.85 -36.81
C LEU A 6 -10.13 -22.13 -36.41
N ASP A 7 -9.67 -23.38 -36.56
CA ASP A 7 -8.27 -23.74 -36.28
C ASP A 7 -7.29 -22.99 -37.19
N LEU A 8 -7.61 -22.88 -38.49
CA LEU A 8 -6.81 -22.09 -39.42
C LEU A 8 -6.74 -20.61 -39.01
N ILE A 9 -7.87 -20.02 -38.60
CA ILE A 9 -7.92 -18.63 -38.14
C ILE A 9 -7.12 -18.44 -36.84
N ARG A 10 -7.20 -19.40 -35.89
CA ARG A 10 -6.41 -19.38 -34.64
C ARG A 10 -4.91 -19.42 -34.92
N GLU A 11 -4.46 -20.30 -35.81
CA GLU A 11 -3.04 -20.42 -36.17
C GLU A 11 -2.53 -19.18 -36.93
N GLU A 12 -3.36 -18.61 -37.82
CA GLU A 12 -3.02 -17.35 -38.48
C GLU A 12 -2.88 -16.21 -37.47
N PHE A 13 -3.78 -16.09 -36.48
CA PHE A 13 -3.67 -15.08 -35.43
C PHE A 13 -2.38 -15.23 -34.60
N LYS A 14 -1.99 -16.46 -34.25
CA LYS A 14 -0.75 -16.72 -33.47
C LYS A 14 0.51 -16.34 -34.23
N THR A 15 0.53 -16.56 -35.54
CA THR A 15 1.71 -16.39 -36.39
C THR A 15 1.74 -15.06 -37.16
N ALA A 16 0.66 -14.28 -37.09
CA ALA A 16 0.53 -13.00 -37.78
C ALA A 16 1.60 -12.00 -37.34
N LYS A 17 2.44 -11.59 -38.28
CA LYS A 17 3.39 -10.47 -38.12
C LYS A 17 2.72 -9.10 -38.27
N ASP A 18 1.67 -9.03 -39.08
CA ASP A 18 0.86 -7.83 -39.32
C ASP A 18 -0.57 -8.07 -38.80
N LEU A 19 -0.86 -7.52 -37.62
CA LEU A 19 -2.17 -7.64 -37.00
C LEU A 19 -3.25 -6.84 -37.74
N GLN A 20 -2.88 -5.77 -38.46
CA GLN A 20 -3.83 -4.95 -39.20
C GLN A 20 -4.41 -5.71 -40.38
N LEU A 21 -3.58 -6.49 -41.09
CA LEU A 21 -4.05 -7.37 -42.17
C LEU A 21 -5.02 -8.44 -41.64
N PHE A 22 -4.70 -9.06 -40.50
CA PHE A 22 -5.57 -10.04 -39.84
C PHE A 22 -6.94 -9.43 -39.49
N ILE A 23 -6.94 -8.23 -38.90
CA ILE A 23 -8.16 -7.50 -38.57
C ILE A 23 -9.01 -7.25 -39.82
N LEU A 24 -8.42 -6.71 -40.89
CA LEU A 24 -9.16 -6.39 -42.13
C LEU A 24 -9.80 -7.63 -42.76
N LYS A 25 -9.08 -8.76 -42.71
CA LYS A 25 -9.55 -10.04 -43.27
C LYS A 25 -10.75 -10.61 -42.51
N TYR A 26 -10.76 -10.51 -41.18
CA TYR A 26 -11.72 -11.23 -40.34
C TYR A 26 -12.79 -10.36 -39.66
N PHE A 27 -12.68 -9.03 -39.74
CA PHE A 27 -13.59 -8.10 -39.06
C PHE A 27 -15.08 -8.30 -39.40
N SER A 28 -15.42 -8.66 -40.65
CA SER A 28 -16.81 -8.81 -41.10
C SER A 28 -17.48 -10.11 -40.64
N ILE A 29 -16.70 -11.09 -40.15
CA ILE A 29 -17.21 -12.42 -39.81
C ILE A 29 -17.90 -12.40 -38.45
N GLN A 30 -19.22 -12.58 -38.41
CA GLN A 30 -20.05 -12.52 -37.21
C GLN A 30 -19.94 -13.72 -36.25
N HIS A 31 -18.86 -14.50 -36.34
CA HIS A 31 -18.63 -15.64 -35.44
C HIS A 31 -18.03 -15.18 -34.11
N ALA A 32 -18.58 -15.64 -32.98
CA ALA A 32 -18.22 -15.17 -31.65
C ALA A 32 -16.70 -15.24 -31.37
N GLU A 33 -16.08 -16.37 -31.70
CA GLU A 33 -14.65 -16.57 -31.49
C GLU A 33 -13.80 -15.74 -32.47
N VAL A 34 -14.23 -15.60 -33.72
CA VAL A 34 -13.49 -14.78 -34.70
C VAL A 34 -13.53 -13.32 -34.29
N GLN A 35 -14.70 -12.83 -33.84
CA GLN A 35 -14.83 -11.48 -33.28
C GLN A 35 -13.94 -11.28 -32.04
N TYR A 36 -13.79 -12.31 -31.20
CA TYR A 36 -12.88 -12.26 -30.05
C TYR A 36 -11.42 -12.15 -30.50
N LEU A 37 -10.97 -12.97 -31.46
CA LEU A 37 -9.61 -12.89 -32.01
C LEU A 37 -9.35 -11.54 -32.69
N VAL A 38 -10.32 -11.00 -33.43
CA VAL A 38 -10.23 -9.66 -34.03
C VAL A 38 -10.11 -8.59 -32.94
N ALA A 39 -10.94 -8.63 -31.89
CA ALA A 39 -10.82 -7.71 -30.77
C ALA A 39 -9.43 -7.83 -30.09
N GLN A 40 -8.90 -9.04 -29.95
CA GLN A 40 -7.57 -9.27 -29.38
C GLN A 40 -6.45 -8.72 -30.26
N ALA A 41 -6.55 -8.87 -31.58
CA ALA A 41 -5.63 -8.26 -32.53
C ALA A 41 -5.65 -6.73 -32.41
N GLN A 42 -6.85 -6.13 -32.35
CA GLN A 42 -7.00 -4.68 -32.21
C GLN A 42 -6.42 -4.17 -30.89
N TRP A 43 -6.67 -4.89 -29.79
CA TRP A 43 -6.11 -4.51 -28.50
C TRP A 43 -4.57 -4.57 -28.49
N ARG A 44 -3.97 -5.62 -29.07
CA ARG A 44 -2.51 -5.72 -29.20
C ARG A 44 -1.94 -4.58 -30.05
N GLN A 45 -2.63 -4.18 -31.12
CA GLN A 45 -2.22 -3.05 -31.94
C GLN A 45 -2.27 -1.73 -31.15
N THR A 46 -3.35 -1.49 -30.41
CA THR A 46 -3.49 -0.33 -29.50
C THR A 46 -2.37 -0.25 -28.47
N GLN A 47 -1.88 -1.40 -27.97
CA GLN A 47 -0.76 -1.42 -27.02
C GLN A 47 0.61 -1.12 -27.66
N GLN A 48 0.76 -1.31 -28.97
CA GLN A 48 1.99 -1.02 -29.71
C GLN A 48 2.06 0.43 -30.20
N GLU A 49 0.92 1.12 -30.30
CA GLU A 49 0.86 2.52 -30.68
C GLU A 49 1.44 3.40 -29.57
N SER A 50 2.57 4.07 -29.85
CA SER A 50 3.20 5.01 -28.93
C SER A 50 2.51 6.38 -29.00
N GLU A 51 1.25 6.46 -28.60
CA GLU A 51 0.56 7.74 -28.44
C GLU A 51 0.98 8.42 -27.11
N PRO A 52 1.20 9.75 -27.10
CA PRO A 52 1.36 10.48 -25.85
C PRO A 52 0.13 10.30 -24.96
N VAL A 53 0.33 10.03 -23.67
CA VAL A 53 -0.74 9.73 -22.68
C VAL A 53 -1.92 10.72 -22.72
N LYS A 54 -1.66 11.99 -23.02
CA LYS A 54 -2.67 13.06 -23.10
C LYS A 54 -3.70 12.88 -24.23
N PHE A 55 -3.39 12.04 -25.23
CA PHE A 55 -4.21 11.86 -26.42
C PHE A 55 -4.50 10.38 -26.73
N ASP A 56 -4.57 9.51 -25.72
CA ASP A 56 -4.77 8.05 -25.83
C ASP A 56 -6.13 7.70 -26.51
N ARG A 57 -6.23 8.04 -27.79
CA ARG A 57 -7.42 7.97 -28.66
C ARG A 57 -7.60 6.54 -29.11
N SER A 58 -6.51 5.81 -29.30
CA SER A 58 -6.50 4.39 -29.63
C SER A 58 -7.28 3.57 -28.59
N ILE A 59 -7.00 3.74 -27.29
CA ILE A 59 -7.77 3.07 -26.22
C ILE A 59 -9.23 3.54 -26.20
N GLN A 60 -9.51 4.84 -26.33
CA GLN A 60 -10.88 5.36 -26.37
C GLN A 60 -11.70 4.78 -27.53
N ASN A 61 -11.10 4.68 -28.71
CA ASN A 61 -11.72 4.12 -29.90
C ASN A 61 -12.01 2.63 -29.70
N PHE A 62 -11.08 1.88 -29.11
CA PHE A 62 -11.29 0.48 -28.75
C PHE A 62 -12.47 0.30 -27.80
N ILE A 63 -12.51 1.09 -26.71
CA ILE A 63 -13.60 1.07 -25.74
C ILE A 63 -14.92 1.39 -26.44
N TYR A 64 -15.01 2.52 -27.15
CA TYR A 64 -16.24 2.96 -27.83
C TYR A 64 -16.77 1.89 -28.79
N LYS A 65 -15.88 1.28 -29.57
CA LYS A 65 -16.22 0.26 -30.56
C LYS A 65 -16.82 -1.00 -29.93
N TYR A 66 -16.24 -1.49 -28.83
CA TYR A 66 -16.59 -2.79 -28.26
C TYR A 66 -17.45 -2.73 -27.00
N LYS A 67 -17.71 -1.54 -26.44
CA LYS A 67 -18.43 -1.38 -25.16
C LYS A 67 -19.77 -2.10 -25.11
N LYS A 68 -20.55 -2.05 -26.21
CA LYS A 68 -21.87 -2.67 -26.32
C LYS A 68 -21.85 -4.05 -27.00
N HIS A 69 -20.69 -4.70 -27.07
CA HIS A 69 -20.57 -6.00 -27.74
C HIS A 69 -21.39 -7.07 -27.00
N THR A 70 -21.98 -8.01 -27.74
CA THR A 70 -22.85 -9.06 -27.17
C THR A 70 -22.06 -10.08 -26.33
N GLN A 71 -20.89 -10.48 -26.83
CA GLN A 71 -20.02 -11.46 -26.18
C GLN A 71 -19.37 -10.91 -24.90
N ALA A 72 -19.56 -11.62 -23.78
CA ALA A 72 -19.04 -11.23 -22.47
C ALA A 72 -17.50 -11.14 -22.43
N VAL A 73 -16.81 -12.09 -23.07
CA VAL A 73 -15.34 -12.12 -23.10
C VAL A 73 -14.74 -10.86 -23.76
N ILE A 74 -15.39 -10.30 -24.78
CA ILE A 74 -14.97 -9.05 -25.42
C ILE A 74 -15.31 -7.86 -24.52
N ARG A 75 -16.45 -7.88 -23.82
CA ARG A 75 -16.79 -6.84 -22.83
C ARG A 75 -15.80 -6.84 -21.64
N ILE A 76 -15.30 -8.01 -21.22
CA ILE A 76 -14.23 -8.10 -20.22
C ILE A 76 -12.94 -7.45 -20.73
N MET A 77 -12.59 -7.62 -22.02
CA MET A 77 -11.47 -6.89 -22.61
C MET A 77 -11.69 -5.37 -22.61
N VAL A 78 -12.92 -4.90 -22.86
CA VAL A 78 -13.25 -3.47 -22.77
C VAL A 78 -13.08 -2.98 -21.34
N LEU A 79 -13.51 -3.74 -20.34
CA LEU A 79 -13.31 -3.39 -18.95
C LEU A 79 -11.82 -3.27 -18.61
N ASN A 80 -10.99 -4.21 -19.09
CA ASN A 80 -9.54 -4.11 -18.95
C ASN A 80 -8.98 -2.84 -19.64
N ALA A 81 -9.48 -2.50 -20.81
CA ALA A 81 -9.09 -1.28 -21.51
C ALA A 81 -9.46 -0.01 -20.72
N MET A 82 -10.65 0.03 -20.11
CA MET A 82 -11.07 1.11 -19.21
C MET A 82 -10.14 1.20 -17.98
N TYR A 83 -9.81 0.08 -17.36
CA TYR A 83 -8.87 0.00 -16.25
C TYR A 83 -7.49 0.57 -16.63
N VAL A 84 -6.91 0.13 -17.76
CA VAL A 84 -5.62 0.63 -18.27
C VAL A 84 -5.69 2.13 -18.55
N GLN A 85 -6.78 2.62 -19.17
CA GLN A 85 -6.97 4.05 -19.45
C GLN A 85 -6.93 4.88 -18.17
N LEU A 86 -7.67 4.46 -17.14
CA LEU A 86 -7.73 5.15 -15.85
C LEU A 86 -6.38 5.17 -15.16
N LYS A 87 -5.65 4.06 -15.17
CA LYS A 87 -4.30 3.97 -14.57
C LYS A 87 -3.31 4.91 -15.24
N LYS A 88 -3.27 4.94 -16.58
CA LYS A 88 -2.40 5.86 -17.35
C LYS A 88 -2.74 7.33 -17.11
N ASN A 89 -4.01 7.66 -16.92
CA ASN A 89 -4.49 9.04 -16.84
C ASN A 89 -4.70 9.57 -15.41
N GLN A 90 -4.39 8.78 -14.38
CA GLN A 90 -4.63 9.14 -12.97
C GLN A 90 -4.02 10.49 -12.57
N ASN A 91 -2.87 10.87 -13.12
CA ASN A 91 -2.19 12.13 -12.83
C ASN A 91 -2.50 13.25 -13.85
N HIS A 92 -3.25 12.95 -14.90
CA HIS A 92 -3.48 13.86 -16.03
C HIS A 92 -4.90 14.40 -16.09
N TRP A 93 -5.89 13.61 -15.68
CA TRP A 93 -7.28 14.00 -15.70
C TRP A 93 -7.67 14.79 -14.45
N MET A 94 -8.62 15.70 -14.60
CA MET A 94 -9.19 16.39 -13.45
C MET A 94 -9.92 15.38 -12.56
N HIS A 95 -9.90 15.63 -11.24
CA HIS A 95 -10.50 14.71 -10.24
C HIS A 95 -11.97 14.36 -10.54
N ILE A 96 -12.77 15.33 -11.02
CA ILE A 96 -14.17 15.11 -11.41
C ILE A 96 -14.28 14.13 -12.60
N GLN A 97 -13.46 14.31 -13.64
CA GLN A 97 -13.46 13.44 -14.82
C GLN A 97 -13.02 12.02 -14.45
N LEU A 98 -12.01 11.88 -13.58
CA LEU A 98 -11.61 10.58 -13.04
C LEU A 98 -12.74 9.93 -12.27
N ASN A 99 -13.43 10.69 -11.41
CA ASN A 99 -14.55 10.17 -10.62
C ASN A 99 -15.68 9.64 -11.51
N ASP A 100 -16.03 10.35 -12.57
CA ASP A 100 -17.09 9.94 -13.50
C ASP A 100 -16.68 8.68 -14.27
N ALA A 101 -15.44 8.62 -14.75
CA ALA A 101 -14.93 7.46 -15.47
C ALA A 101 -14.80 6.21 -14.56
N HIS A 102 -14.46 6.36 -13.28
CA HIS A 102 -14.51 5.26 -12.31
C HIS A 102 -15.96 4.79 -12.03
N ASN A 103 -16.93 5.72 -11.94
CA ASN A 103 -18.35 5.34 -11.82
C ASN A 103 -18.81 4.54 -13.03
N GLU A 104 -18.47 5.01 -14.23
CA GLU A 104 -18.77 4.31 -15.49
C GLU A 104 -18.16 2.91 -15.51
N MET A 105 -16.90 2.76 -15.07
CA MET A 105 -16.26 1.45 -14.98
C MET A 105 -16.96 0.53 -13.98
N ILE A 106 -17.36 1.02 -12.81
CA ILE A 106 -18.12 0.25 -11.81
C ILE A 106 -19.47 -0.20 -12.39
N GLU A 107 -20.20 0.71 -13.04
CA GLU A 107 -21.49 0.39 -13.66
C GLU A 107 -21.35 -0.64 -14.78
N TYR A 108 -20.32 -0.48 -15.61
CA TYR A 108 -20.02 -1.43 -16.68
C TYR A 108 -19.68 -2.81 -16.13
N ALA A 109 -18.80 -2.88 -15.14
CA ALA A 109 -18.36 -4.12 -14.51
C ALA A 109 -19.51 -4.90 -13.87
N ARG A 110 -20.52 -4.22 -13.27
CA ARG A 110 -21.72 -4.86 -12.69
C ARG A 110 -22.53 -5.68 -13.69
N THR A 111 -22.37 -5.44 -14.99
CA THR A 111 -23.05 -6.20 -16.06
C THR A 111 -22.30 -7.47 -16.49
N LEU A 112 -21.17 -7.76 -15.85
CA LEU A 112 -20.26 -8.87 -16.12
C LEU A 112 -20.15 -9.79 -14.90
N ASP A 113 -19.61 -10.99 -15.13
CA ASP A 113 -19.40 -11.97 -14.08
C ASP A 113 -18.42 -11.43 -13.02
N GLN A 114 -18.89 -11.34 -11.78
CA GLN A 114 -18.12 -10.83 -10.65
C GLN A 114 -17.14 -11.86 -10.10
N GLN A 115 -17.11 -13.08 -10.64
CA GLN A 115 -16.11 -14.10 -10.32
C GLN A 115 -14.90 -14.03 -11.26
N ASP A 116 -14.97 -13.28 -12.36
CA ASP A 116 -13.84 -13.11 -13.28
C ASP A 116 -12.75 -12.22 -12.64
N ASP A 117 -11.50 -12.68 -12.67
CA ASP A 117 -10.38 -11.97 -12.03
C ASP A 117 -10.15 -10.57 -12.62
N THR A 118 -10.36 -10.39 -13.92
CA THR A 118 -10.21 -9.08 -14.57
C THR A 118 -11.28 -8.11 -14.08
N VAL A 119 -12.50 -8.62 -13.93
CA VAL A 119 -13.64 -7.86 -13.37
C VAL A 119 -13.36 -7.46 -11.93
N CYS A 120 -12.91 -8.40 -11.10
CA CYS A 120 -12.53 -8.14 -9.71
C CYS A 120 -11.45 -7.07 -9.61
N ARG A 121 -10.34 -7.20 -10.36
CA ARG A 121 -9.21 -6.25 -10.36
C ARG A 121 -9.67 -4.83 -10.70
N ALA A 122 -10.45 -4.68 -11.78
CA ALA A 122 -10.97 -3.38 -12.20
C ALA A 122 -11.88 -2.75 -11.12
N ILE A 123 -12.77 -3.54 -10.51
CA ILE A 123 -13.67 -3.07 -9.46
C ILE A 123 -12.90 -2.68 -8.19
N ILE A 124 -11.93 -3.48 -7.75
CA ILE A 124 -11.08 -3.18 -6.60
C ILE A 124 -10.39 -1.83 -6.80
N TYR A 125 -9.77 -1.63 -7.96
CA TYR A 125 -9.10 -0.38 -8.29
C TYR A 125 -10.06 0.82 -8.26
N ALA A 126 -11.25 0.68 -8.84
CA ALA A 126 -12.23 1.76 -8.79
C ALA A 126 -12.73 2.06 -7.38
N TYR A 127 -13.08 1.04 -6.61
CA TYR A 127 -13.51 1.24 -5.23
C TYR A 127 -12.40 1.84 -4.37
N TRP A 128 -11.14 1.50 -4.62
CA TRP A 128 -10.01 2.11 -3.94
C TRP A 128 -9.93 3.62 -4.21
N PHE A 129 -9.97 4.02 -5.48
CA PHE A 129 -10.02 5.44 -5.87
C PHE A 129 -11.19 6.18 -5.22
N LYS A 130 -12.38 5.56 -5.20
CA LYS A 130 -13.60 6.14 -4.61
C LYS A 130 -13.47 6.31 -3.10
N ALA A 131 -12.90 5.32 -2.41
CA ALA A 131 -12.65 5.39 -0.98
C ALA A 131 -11.65 6.50 -0.64
N ASP A 132 -10.52 6.53 -1.32
CA ASP A 132 -9.46 7.52 -1.09
C ASP A 132 -9.94 8.96 -1.33
N SER A 133 -10.72 9.17 -2.40
CA SER A 133 -11.31 10.46 -2.74
C SER A 133 -12.33 10.99 -1.72
N LEU A 134 -12.92 10.09 -0.91
CA LEU A 134 -13.99 10.40 0.03
C LEU A 134 -13.55 10.35 1.49
N LYS A 135 -12.36 9.84 1.81
CA LYS A 135 -11.91 9.57 3.19
C LYS A 135 -12.02 10.78 4.15
N HIS A 136 -11.80 12.00 3.64
CA HIS A 136 -11.93 13.25 4.43
C HIS A 136 -13.22 14.04 4.16
N LYS A 137 -14.07 13.58 3.24
CA LYS A 137 -15.31 14.29 2.82
C LYS A 137 -16.58 13.58 3.28
N ASP A 138 -16.60 12.25 3.15
CA ASP A 138 -17.73 11.39 3.45
C ASP A 138 -17.20 10.03 3.93
N GLN A 139 -16.83 9.97 5.21
CA GLN A 139 -16.26 8.78 5.83
C GLN A 139 -17.19 7.57 5.73
N PHE A 140 -18.52 7.77 5.77
CA PHE A 140 -19.48 6.67 5.65
C PHE A 140 -19.42 6.01 4.28
N LYS A 141 -19.40 6.81 3.20
CA LYS A 141 -19.24 6.25 1.85
C LYS A 141 -17.85 5.66 1.62
N ALA A 142 -16.80 6.28 2.16
CA ALA A 142 -15.45 5.71 2.09
C ALA A 142 -15.42 4.31 2.74
N GLN A 143 -15.97 4.16 3.94
CA GLN A 143 -16.12 2.86 4.62
C GLN A 143 -16.91 1.86 3.78
N HIS A 144 -18.01 2.28 3.15
CA HIS A 144 -18.80 1.40 2.28
C HIS A 144 -17.95 0.84 1.11
N PHE A 145 -17.16 1.67 0.44
CA PHE A 145 -16.29 1.19 -0.65
C PHE A 145 -15.17 0.27 -0.15
N LEU A 146 -14.55 0.57 0.98
CA LEU A 146 -13.52 -0.30 1.57
C LEU A 146 -14.10 -1.68 1.97
N GLN A 147 -15.32 -1.72 2.51
CA GLN A 147 -16.01 -2.99 2.80
C GLN A 147 -16.27 -3.79 1.51
N LYS A 148 -16.64 -3.11 0.41
CA LYS A 148 -16.79 -3.76 -0.90
C LYS A 148 -15.47 -4.32 -1.44
N ILE A 149 -14.33 -3.67 -1.18
CA ILE A 149 -13.02 -4.24 -1.51
C ILE A 149 -12.76 -5.51 -0.69
N LYS A 150 -13.01 -5.46 0.63
CA LYS A 150 -12.80 -6.62 1.52
C LYS A 150 -13.58 -7.86 1.12
N THR A 151 -14.76 -7.73 0.50
CA THR A 151 -15.51 -8.92 0.05
C THR A 151 -14.78 -9.75 -1.02
N PHE A 152 -13.76 -9.19 -1.67
CA PHE A 152 -12.94 -9.91 -2.65
C PHE A 152 -11.78 -10.71 -2.03
N GLU A 153 -11.57 -10.66 -0.71
CA GLU A 153 -10.51 -11.41 0.01
C GLU A 153 -10.52 -12.92 -0.29
N GLN A 154 -11.69 -13.50 -0.61
CA GLN A 154 -11.86 -14.92 -0.91
C GLN A 154 -11.41 -15.32 -2.34
N HIS A 155 -11.06 -14.37 -3.21
CA HIS A 155 -10.70 -14.66 -4.61
C HIS A 155 -9.21 -15.03 -4.72
N LEU A 156 -8.94 -16.32 -4.90
CA LEU A 156 -7.60 -16.90 -4.82
C LEU A 156 -6.64 -16.49 -5.95
N GLN A 157 -7.13 -16.00 -7.10
CA GLN A 157 -6.33 -15.73 -8.31
C GLN A 157 -6.06 -14.24 -8.59
N LEU A 158 -6.32 -13.37 -7.61
CA LEU A 158 -5.96 -11.95 -7.71
C LEU A 158 -4.44 -11.74 -7.75
N ASP A 159 -4.01 -10.74 -8.52
CA ASP A 159 -2.62 -10.29 -8.57
C ASP A 159 -2.19 -9.58 -7.28
N ASP A 160 -0.87 -9.38 -7.14
CA ASP A 160 -0.28 -8.80 -5.94
C ASP A 160 -0.79 -7.39 -5.65
N GLU A 161 -0.99 -6.57 -6.70
CA GLU A 161 -1.54 -5.20 -6.56
C GLU A 161 -2.96 -5.22 -6.00
N SER A 162 -3.84 -6.09 -6.50
CA SER A 162 -5.21 -6.19 -5.97
C SER A 162 -5.24 -6.72 -4.55
N ARG A 163 -4.37 -7.68 -4.21
CA ARG A 163 -4.21 -8.18 -2.83
C ARG A 163 -3.72 -7.08 -1.90
N GLN A 164 -2.81 -6.23 -2.37
CA GLN A 164 -2.35 -5.07 -1.61
C GLN A 164 -3.49 -4.08 -1.33
N TYR A 165 -4.37 -3.79 -2.29
CA TYR A 165 -5.54 -2.95 -2.05
C TYR A 165 -6.50 -3.56 -1.02
N ILE A 166 -6.72 -4.88 -1.07
CA ILE A 166 -7.53 -5.58 -0.07
C ILE A 166 -6.92 -5.44 1.33
N PHE A 167 -5.61 -5.63 1.43
CA PHE A 167 -4.87 -5.49 2.68
C PHE A 167 -4.93 -4.05 3.23
N GLN A 168 -4.68 -3.05 2.39
CA GLN A 168 -4.79 -1.64 2.78
C GLN A 168 -6.22 -1.26 3.19
N ALA A 169 -7.23 -1.83 2.54
CA ALA A 169 -8.62 -1.61 2.92
C ALA A 169 -8.94 -2.19 4.31
N GLU A 170 -8.39 -3.37 4.64
CA GLU A 170 -8.51 -3.94 5.99
C GLU A 170 -7.88 -3.05 7.06
N ILE A 171 -6.63 -2.59 6.85
CA ILE A 171 -5.96 -1.68 7.78
C ILE A 171 -6.77 -0.39 7.96
N THR A 172 -7.22 0.21 6.86
CA THR A 172 -7.96 1.48 6.88
C THR A 172 -9.30 1.35 7.62
N LEU A 173 -10.05 0.26 7.39
CA LEU A 173 -11.33 0.02 8.09
C LEU A 173 -11.15 -0.12 9.60
N ILE A 174 -10.05 -0.74 10.03
CA ILE A 174 -9.73 -0.89 11.45
C ILE A 174 -9.40 0.46 12.06
N LEU A 175 -8.52 1.24 11.43
CA LEU A 175 -8.16 2.58 11.90
C LEU A 175 -9.39 3.48 12.02
N MET A 176 -10.28 3.47 11.01
CA MET A 176 -11.54 4.21 11.05
C MET A 176 -12.47 3.75 12.19
N ARG A 177 -12.51 2.46 12.50
CA ARG A 177 -13.32 1.93 13.61
C ARG A 177 -12.77 2.39 14.96
N ILE A 178 -11.44 2.44 15.10
CA ILE A 178 -10.77 2.92 16.30
C ILE A 178 -11.07 4.40 16.51
N GLU A 179 -10.88 5.22 15.48
CA GLU A 179 -11.12 6.66 15.53
C GLU A 179 -12.58 6.99 15.91
N LYS A 180 -13.54 6.30 15.27
CA LYS A 180 -14.97 6.61 15.42
C LYS A 180 -15.59 6.08 16.72
N TYR A 181 -15.18 4.89 17.17
CA TYR A 181 -15.86 4.19 18.28
C TYR A 181 -14.98 4.05 19.53
N GLN A 182 -13.75 4.55 19.52
CA GLN A 182 -12.75 4.31 20.58
C GLN A 182 -12.63 2.80 20.91
N ALA A 183 -12.85 1.96 19.89
CA ALA A 183 -12.90 0.52 20.06
C ALA A 183 -11.50 -0.01 20.42
N GLN A 184 -11.44 -0.90 21.40
CA GLN A 184 -10.21 -1.63 21.67
C GLN A 184 -9.93 -2.62 20.55
N PHE A 185 -8.69 -2.64 20.10
CA PHE A 185 -8.20 -3.53 19.07
C PHE A 185 -7.80 -4.89 19.69
N SER A 186 -8.36 -5.98 19.18
CA SER A 186 -8.04 -7.32 19.67
C SER A 186 -6.67 -7.78 19.17
N ALA A 187 -5.95 -8.51 20.02
CA ALA A 187 -4.63 -9.07 19.68
C ALA A 187 -4.72 -9.97 18.44
N GLU A 188 -5.76 -10.80 18.35
CA GLU A 188 -5.97 -11.72 17.24
C GLU A 188 -6.02 -11.01 15.87
N VAL A 189 -6.79 -9.92 15.76
CA VAL A 189 -6.91 -9.18 14.51
C VAL A 189 -5.60 -8.46 14.18
N PHE A 190 -4.90 -7.94 15.20
CA PHE A 190 -3.59 -7.32 15.03
C PHE A 190 -2.55 -8.30 14.46
N TYR A 191 -2.35 -9.45 15.10
CA TYR A 191 -1.36 -10.42 14.64
C TYR A 191 -1.73 -11.05 13.30
N ARG A 192 -3.01 -11.22 12.98
CA ARG A 192 -3.45 -11.65 11.63
C ARG A 192 -2.96 -10.67 10.55
N ILE A 193 -3.01 -9.36 10.82
CA ILE A 193 -2.57 -8.35 9.87
C ILE A 193 -1.04 -8.30 9.78
N LEU A 194 -0.34 -8.41 10.92
CA LEU A 194 1.12 -8.46 10.92
C LEU A 194 1.67 -9.67 10.18
N ASN A 195 1.00 -10.83 10.25
CA ASN A 195 1.37 -12.04 9.52
C ASN A 195 1.25 -11.89 7.99
N GLN A 196 0.57 -10.85 7.49
CA GLN A 196 0.46 -10.53 6.06
C GLN A 196 1.54 -9.53 5.59
N PHE A 197 2.46 -9.11 6.47
CA PHE A 197 3.58 -8.25 6.12
C PHE A 197 4.48 -8.94 5.09
N ASN A 198 4.86 -8.19 4.05
CA ASN A 198 5.84 -8.63 3.06
C ASN A 198 6.79 -7.47 2.74
N VAL A 199 8.10 -7.72 2.81
CA VAL A 199 9.17 -6.73 2.60
C VAL A 199 9.09 -6.05 1.23
N ASN A 200 8.51 -6.74 0.25
CA ASN A 200 8.36 -6.24 -1.11
C ASN A 200 7.06 -5.43 -1.31
N GLN A 201 6.31 -5.12 -0.25
CA GLN A 201 5.13 -4.26 -0.31
C GLN A 201 5.50 -2.80 -0.59
N ASP A 202 4.55 -2.06 -1.17
CA ASP A 202 4.71 -0.64 -1.44
C ASP A 202 4.94 0.17 -0.15
N ALA A 203 5.73 1.24 -0.25
CA ALA A 203 6.08 2.10 0.88
C ALA A 203 4.84 2.69 1.60
N SER A 204 3.76 2.95 0.87
CA SER A 204 2.49 3.43 1.44
C SER A 204 1.86 2.41 2.40
N ILE A 205 2.01 1.11 2.13
CA ILE A 205 1.54 0.02 3.00
C ILE A 205 2.39 -0.03 4.26
N HIS A 206 3.71 0.12 4.12
CA HIS A 206 4.60 0.19 5.28
C HIS A 206 4.23 1.34 6.21
N ILE A 207 3.89 2.51 5.67
CA ILE A 207 3.41 3.66 6.46
C ILE A 207 2.10 3.31 7.20
N GLN A 208 1.13 2.71 6.51
CA GLN A 208 -0.13 2.29 7.14
C GLN A 208 0.07 1.23 8.24
N LEU A 209 0.99 0.28 8.03
CA LEU A 209 1.36 -0.73 9.03
C LEU A 209 2.02 -0.11 10.26
N LYS A 210 2.96 0.82 10.07
CA LYS A 210 3.57 1.59 11.17
C LYS A 210 2.47 2.29 11.99
N ASN A 211 1.53 2.95 11.31
CA ASN A 211 0.40 3.61 11.95
C ASN A 211 -0.53 2.65 12.70
N LEU A 212 -0.73 1.43 12.21
CA LEU A 212 -1.54 0.43 12.91
C LEU A 212 -0.85 -0.09 14.17
N VAL A 213 0.44 -0.46 14.06
CA VAL A 213 1.27 -0.89 15.19
C VAL A 213 1.26 0.17 16.28
N GLY A 214 1.39 1.42 15.87
CA GLY A 214 1.42 2.53 16.79
C GLY A 214 0.15 2.74 17.59
N VAL A 215 -0.99 2.69 16.92
CA VAL A 215 -2.31 2.72 17.57
C VAL A 215 -2.50 1.53 18.51
N TYR A 216 -2.08 0.32 18.11
CA TYR A 216 -2.20 -0.86 18.98
C TYR A 216 -1.41 -0.69 20.27
N ILE A 217 -0.15 -0.24 20.18
CA ILE A 217 0.68 0.00 21.37
C ILE A 217 0.03 1.09 22.25
N TYR A 218 -0.47 2.18 21.67
CA TYR A 218 -1.13 3.26 22.41
C TYR A 218 -2.33 2.75 23.23
N GLN A 219 -3.14 1.86 22.64
CA GLN A 219 -4.31 1.31 23.32
C GLN A 219 -3.95 0.36 24.47
N LYS A 220 -2.80 -0.31 24.41
CA LYS A 220 -2.32 -1.21 25.49
C LYS A 220 -1.50 -0.46 26.55
N ILE A 221 -0.89 0.65 26.16
CA ILE A 221 -0.10 1.55 27.01
C ILE A 221 -0.85 2.87 27.17
N ASP A 222 -1.78 2.93 28.12
CA ASP A 222 -2.41 4.19 28.51
C ASP A 222 -1.35 5.10 29.17
N LEU A 223 -0.77 6.04 28.41
CA LEU A 223 0.26 6.97 28.90
C LEU A 223 -0.23 7.89 30.03
N ALA A 224 -1.55 7.98 30.26
CA ALA A 224 -2.15 8.80 31.32
C ALA A 224 -2.35 8.06 32.65
N ARG A 225 -2.16 6.73 32.70
CA ARG A 225 -2.40 5.90 33.90
C ARG A 225 -1.22 4.92 34.14
N PRO A 226 -1.08 4.34 35.34
CA PRO A 226 -0.15 3.22 35.52
C PRO A 226 -0.48 2.10 34.52
N ILE A 227 0.55 1.62 33.82
CA ILE A 227 0.44 0.60 32.77
C ILE A 227 -0.20 -0.66 33.37
N LYS A 228 -1.28 -1.18 32.76
CA LYS A 228 -2.04 -2.32 33.28
C LYS A 228 -1.72 -3.66 32.60
N ASN A 229 -1.13 -3.64 31.40
CA ASN A 229 -0.99 -4.83 30.54
C ASN A 229 0.46 -5.05 30.05
N TYR A 230 1.40 -5.25 30.98
CA TYR A 230 2.79 -5.52 30.65
C TYR A 230 2.99 -6.80 29.82
N SER A 231 2.19 -7.85 30.06
CA SER A 231 2.30 -9.15 29.38
C SER A 231 1.99 -9.08 27.88
N GLU A 232 1.06 -8.21 27.47
CA GLU A 232 0.68 -8.06 26.05
C GLU A 232 1.81 -7.40 25.25
N ILE A 233 2.51 -6.44 25.89
CA ILE A 233 3.66 -5.77 25.29
C ILE A 233 4.81 -6.75 25.15
N GLU A 234 5.07 -7.57 26.19
CA GLU A 234 6.09 -8.63 26.13
C GLU A 234 5.84 -9.60 24.98
N TYR A 235 4.61 -10.08 24.81
CA TYR A 235 4.24 -10.96 23.70
C TYR A 235 4.45 -10.32 22.33
N PHE A 236 4.12 -9.03 22.18
CA PHE A 236 4.36 -8.29 20.94
C PHE A 236 5.85 -8.17 20.61
N LEU A 237 6.69 -7.93 21.62
CA LEU A 237 8.13 -7.81 21.44
C LEU A 237 8.76 -9.16 21.06
N ASP A 238 8.36 -10.25 21.71
CA ASP A 238 8.80 -11.61 21.34
C ASP A 238 8.38 -11.95 19.89
N TYR A 239 7.20 -11.50 19.45
CA TYR A 239 6.77 -11.63 18.06
C TYR A 239 7.68 -10.86 17.10
N LEU A 240 8.04 -9.61 17.41
CA LEU A 240 8.93 -8.81 16.55
C LEU A 240 10.34 -9.39 16.44
N ASP A 241 10.87 -10.03 17.48
CA ASP A 241 12.17 -10.70 17.46
C ASP A 241 12.20 -11.87 16.46
N GLN A 242 11.10 -12.62 16.40
CA GLN A 242 10.93 -13.71 15.43
C GLN A 242 10.75 -13.19 13.99
N HIS A 243 10.49 -11.89 13.80
CA HIS A 243 10.18 -11.27 12.51
C HIS A 243 11.12 -10.10 12.18
N THR A 244 12.40 -10.41 11.94
CA THR A 244 13.49 -9.45 11.72
C THR A 244 13.21 -8.40 10.64
N ALA A 245 12.52 -8.77 9.57
CA ALA A 245 12.21 -7.85 8.48
C ALA A 245 11.12 -6.82 8.84
N LEU A 246 10.10 -7.25 9.60
CA LEU A 246 9.08 -6.36 10.16
C LEU A 246 9.73 -5.39 11.16
N ASN A 247 10.61 -5.90 12.02
CA ASN A 247 11.37 -5.08 12.97
C ASN A 247 12.22 -4.02 12.24
N THR A 248 12.92 -4.41 11.18
CA THR A 248 13.72 -3.47 10.37
C THR A 248 12.86 -2.40 9.71
N MET A 249 11.67 -2.75 9.19
CA MET A 249 10.74 -1.79 8.60
C MET A 249 10.25 -0.76 9.62
N LEU A 250 9.93 -1.18 10.86
CA LEU A 250 9.53 -0.26 11.93
C LEU A 250 10.64 0.73 12.34
N LEU A 251 11.91 0.37 12.11
CA LEU A 251 13.08 1.20 12.44
C LEU A 251 13.40 2.32 11.42
N GLN A 252 12.83 2.25 10.22
CA GLN A 252 13.03 3.24 9.16
C GLN A 252 11.85 4.21 9.18
N LEU A 253 11.99 5.48 9.60
CA LEU A 253 10.87 6.43 9.57
C LEU A 253 10.96 7.35 8.35
N ASP A 254 9.82 7.51 7.66
CA ASP A 254 9.62 8.39 6.51
C ASP A 254 8.87 9.66 6.99
N GLU A 255 9.39 10.87 6.78
CA GLU A 255 8.83 12.16 7.29
C GLU A 255 7.68 12.72 6.41
N PRO A 256 6.67 13.44 6.96
CA PRO A 256 6.85 14.76 7.58
C PRO A 256 6.08 14.97 8.90
N GLU A 257 6.83 15.35 9.93
CA GLU A 257 6.37 16.06 11.11
C GLU A 257 5.36 15.34 12.03
N VAL A 258 5.90 14.52 12.95
CA VAL A 258 5.36 14.22 14.30
C VAL A 258 4.49 12.95 14.48
N GLU A 259 3.88 12.33 13.48
CA GLU A 259 2.44 12.05 13.70
C GLU A 259 1.88 10.72 14.25
N GLN A 260 2.69 9.78 14.71
CA GLN A 260 2.22 8.98 15.85
C GLN A 260 3.24 9.00 17.01
N LEU A 261 3.99 10.10 17.00
CA LEU A 261 4.92 10.72 17.96
C LEU A 261 5.96 9.83 18.57
N VAL A 262 6.89 9.49 17.67
CA VAL A 262 7.93 8.49 17.85
C VAL A 262 7.21 7.24 18.30
N LEU A 263 6.81 6.40 17.37
CA LEU A 263 5.74 5.44 17.58
C LEU A 263 6.19 4.12 18.15
N ILE A 264 5.62 3.73 19.24
CA ILE A 264 5.77 4.48 20.47
C ILE A 264 7.34 4.29 20.66
N ARG A 265 8.19 5.35 20.73
CA ARG A 265 9.65 5.61 21.09
C ARG A 265 10.26 4.58 21.96
N ILE A 266 9.85 4.60 23.19
CA ILE A 266 8.46 4.36 23.46
C ILE A 266 8.09 2.86 23.35
N ALA A 267 8.74 2.00 22.54
CA ALA A 267 8.46 0.56 22.45
C ALA A 267 9.25 -0.11 23.59
N PHE A 268 9.18 0.51 24.77
CA PHE A 268 10.21 1.42 25.25
C PHE A 268 11.63 0.86 25.12
N LEU A 269 12.37 1.29 24.08
CA LEU A 269 13.78 0.90 23.88
C LEU A 269 14.00 -0.62 23.92
N PHE A 270 12.97 -1.32 23.44
CA PHE A 270 12.86 -2.76 23.40
C PHE A 270 13.09 -3.41 24.77
N TRP A 271 12.43 -2.77 25.73
CA TRP A 271 12.27 -3.13 27.12
C TRP A 271 13.56 -3.24 27.93
N LEU A 272 14.49 -2.29 27.74
CA LEU A 272 15.59 -2.07 28.70
C LEU A 272 16.68 -3.16 28.76
N LEU A 273 16.89 -3.92 27.66
CA LEU A 273 18.05 -4.79 27.41
C LEU A 273 18.05 -6.19 28.05
N GLY A 274 17.01 -6.98 27.81
CA GLY A 274 17.00 -8.40 28.21
C GLY A 274 17.50 -9.41 27.17
N LYS A 275 17.49 -9.12 25.85
CA LYS A 275 17.65 -10.19 24.83
C LYS A 275 18.49 -9.89 23.58
N SER A 276 19.04 -8.68 23.37
CA SER A 276 19.99 -8.47 22.25
C SER A 276 21.24 -7.70 22.68
N GLN A 277 22.40 -8.22 22.26
CA GLN A 277 23.69 -7.56 22.45
C GLN A 277 23.86 -6.29 21.57
N GLN A 278 22.79 -5.74 20.98
CA GLN A 278 22.80 -4.65 19.98
C GLN A 278 22.01 -3.39 20.41
N SER A 279 21.99 -3.14 21.71
CA SER A 279 21.31 -2.07 22.47
C SER A 279 21.25 -0.64 21.88
N MET A 280 22.29 -0.15 21.20
CA MET A 280 22.43 1.29 20.93
C MET A 280 21.62 1.79 19.72
N ALA A 281 21.21 0.90 18.81
CA ALA A 281 20.58 1.28 17.54
C ALA A 281 19.26 2.05 17.74
N TYR A 282 18.42 1.60 18.68
CA TYR A 282 17.13 2.21 18.99
C TYR A 282 17.25 3.57 19.68
N ILE A 283 18.27 3.76 20.54
CA ILE A 283 18.58 5.07 21.17
C ILE A 283 19.02 6.07 20.11
N MET A 284 19.85 5.63 19.17
CA MET A 284 20.35 6.47 18.09
C MET A 284 19.23 6.84 17.10
N ALA A 285 18.31 5.91 16.83
CA ALA A 285 17.11 6.17 16.04
C ALA A 285 16.21 7.22 16.74
N TYR A 286 16.01 7.12 18.06
CA TYR A 286 15.28 8.14 18.82
C TYR A 286 15.88 9.54 18.63
N PHE A 287 17.20 9.68 18.86
CA PHE A 287 17.86 10.98 18.78
C PHE A 287 17.97 11.55 17.37
N HIS A 288 17.86 10.72 16.33
CA HIS A 288 17.77 11.18 14.96
C HIS A 288 16.57 12.11 14.75
N TYR A 289 15.43 11.80 15.39
CA TYR A 289 14.17 12.54 15.21
C TYR A 289 13.84 13.48 16.38
N LEU A 290 14.21 13.14 17.62
CA LEU A 290 14.07 14.00 18.81
C LEU A 290 15.41 14.14 19.54
N PRO A 291 16.26 15.13 19.20
CA PRO A 291 17.62 15.27 19.72
C PRO A 291 17.68 15.86 21.15
N SER A 292 16.88 15.32 22.08
CA SER A 292 16.82 15.75 23.49
C SER A 292 16.88 14.56 24.45
N ALA A 293 18.00 14.40 25.14
CA ALA A 293 18.16 13.39 26.19
C ALA A 293 17.35 13.72 27.45
N ILE A 294 17.15 15.00 27.76
CA ILE A 294 16.43 15.45 28.96
C ILE A 294 14.97 14.98 28.89
N ASP A 295 14.33 15.14 27.73
CA ASP A 295 12.94 14.72 27.56
C ASP A 295 12.79 13.20 27.74
N LEU A 296 13.72 12.42 27.17
CA LEU A 296 13.74 10.97 27.31
C LEU A 296 13.96 10.52 28.77
N ILE A 297 14.85 11.17 29.51
CA ILE A 297 15.13 10.89 30.93
C ILE A 297 13.92 11.25 31.81
N CYS A 298 13.26 12.38 31.58
CA CYS A 298 12.07 12.78 32.34
C CYS A 298 10.95 11.73 32.21
N LEU A 299 10.78 11.18 31.00
CA LEU A 299 9.82 10.10 30.76
C LEU A 299 10.20 8.81 31.49
N VAL A 300 11.48 8.43 31.47
CA VAL A 300 12.01 7.26 32.20
C VAL A 300 11.72 7.35 33.69
N LYS A 301 11.89 8.52 34.29
CA LYS A 301 11.66 8.74 35.72
C LYS A 301 10.19 8.77 36.11
N GLN A 302 9.33 9.31 35.26
CA GLN A 302 7.94 9.60 35.63
C GLN A 302 6.92 8.56 35.16
N ARG A 303 7.25 7.77 34.12
CA ARG A 303 6.25 6.98 33.40
C ARG A 303 6.59 5.50 33.22
N TYR A 304 7.84 5.06 33.38
CA TYR A 304 8.21 3.65 33.17
C TYR A 304 8.49 2.89 34.46
N TYR A 305 8.11 1.63 34.47
CA TYR A 305 8.36 0.70 35.57
C TYR A 305 9.68 -0.03 35.34
N PHE A 306 10.44 -0.14 36.42
CA PHE A 306 11.68 -0.89 36.50
C PHE A 306 11.58 -1.87 37.65
N THR A 307 12.23 -3.02 37.51
CA THR A 307 12.31 -4.04 38.56
C THR A 307 13.06 -3.52 39.80
N SER A 308 13.91 -2.51 39.63
CA SER A 308 14.69 -1.87 40.69
C SER A 308 15.08 -0.43 40.34
N PRO A 309 15.36 0.43 41.34
CA PRO A 309 15.92 1.77 41.12
C PRO A 309 17.29 1.73 40.42
N GLU A 310 18.11 0.71 40.67
CA GLU A 310 19.41 0.55 40.02
C GLU A 310 19.26 0.35 38.51
N ALA A 311 18.34 -0.51 38.08
CA ALA A 311 18.06 -0.72 36.66
C ALA A 311 17.58 0.56 35.95
N GLN A 312 16.88 1.44 36.67
CA GLN A 312 16.46 2.74 36.17
C GLN A 312 17.65 3.68 35.96
N GLN A 313 18.60 3.67 36.88
CA GLN A 313 19.78 4.52 36.82
C GLN A 313 20.74 4.09 35.70
N ASP A 314 21.02 2.78 35.58
CA ASP A 314 21.88 2.22 34.53
C ASP A 314 21.38 2.59 33.12
N PHE A 315 20.07 2.63 32.95
CA PHE A 315 19.49 3.02 31.68
C PHE A 315 19.55 4.51 31.38
N ILE A 316 19.42 5.35 32.41
CA ILE A 316 19.60 6.78 32.26
C ILE A 316 21.04 7.07 31.78
N GLU A 317 22.03 6.35 32.31
CA GLU A 317 23.42 6.46 31.85
C GLU A 317 23.59 6.03 30.39
N LEU A 318 22.96 4.93 29.99
CA LEU A 318 22.98 4.47 28.60
C LEU A 318 22.36 5.51 27.63
N ILE A 319 21.26 6.15 28.02
CA ILE A 319 20.63 7.24 27.24
C ILE A 319 21.62 8.39 27.06
N GLN A 320 22.33 8.78 28.12
CA GLN A 320 23.32 9.86 28.07
C GLN A 320 24.49 9.49 27.16
N GLN A 321 25.02 8.27 27.26
CA GLN A 321 26.10 7.78 26.39
C GLN A 321 25.67 7.74 24.92
N GLY A 322 24.45 7.26 24.64
CA GLY A 322 23.89 7.23 23.29
C GLY A 322 23.73 8.63 22.70
N PHE A 323 23.31 9.61 23.52
CA PHE A 323 23.17 11.00 23.08
C PHE A 323 24.51 11.62 22.70
N GLU A 324 25.55 11.41 23.50
CA GLU A 324 26.90 11.90 23.19
C GLU A 324 27.45 11.24 21.92
N LYS A 325 27.22 9.94 21.74
CA LYS A 325 27.57 9.24 20.49
C LYS A 325 26.81 9.83 19.29
N TYR A 326 25.52 10.11 19.43
CA TYR A 326 24.72 10.76 18.41
C TYR A 326 25.26 12.15 18.04
N LYS A 327 25.53 13.02 19.03
CA LYS A 327 26.14 14.33 18.79
C LYS A 327 27.45 14.23 18.02
N ASN A 328 28.32 13.31 18.43
CA ASN A 328 29.60 13.10 17.77
C ASN A 328 29.41 12.65 16.31
N LEU A 329 28.56 11.66 16.05
CA LEU A 329 28.27 11.23 14.68
C LEU A 329 27.62 12.34 13.83
N ASN A 330 26.74 13.15 14.42
CA ASN A 330 26.12 14.25 13.71
C ASN A 330 27.12 15.37 13.39
N LYS A 331 28.08 15.64 14.30
CA LYS A 331 29.22 16.53 14.05
C LYS A 331 30.03 16.05 12.84
N TYR A 332 30.32 14.75 12.74
CA TYR A 332 30.98 14.20 11.55
C TYR A 332 30.11 14.31 10.28
N ARG A 333 28.80 13.99 10.35
CA ARG A 333 27.89 14.12 9.21
C ARG A 333 27.81 15.56 8.69
N GLN A 334 27.81 16.56 9.58
CA GLN A 334 27.84 17.97 9.20
C GLN A 334 29.17 18.37 8.54
N LEU A 335 30.29 17.81 9.00
CA LEU A 335 31.61 18.01 8.37
C LEU A 335 31.71 17.41 6.95
N PHE A 336 30.95 16.35 6.65
CA PHE A 336 30.91 15.73 5.32
C PHE A 336 29.81 16.31 4.41
N LYS A 337 28.67 16.75 4.97
CA LYS A 337 27.66 17.50 4.21
C LYS A 337 28.21 18.83 3.68
N SER A 338 29.01 19.54 4.48
CA SER A 338 29.67 20.77 4.05
C SER A 338 30.73 20.58 2.98
N HIS A 339 31.23 19.35 2.78
CA HIS A 339 32.12 19.02 1.67
C HIS A 339 31.35 18.75 0.37
N LYS A 340 30.21 18.06 0.46
CA LYS A 340 29.35 17.78 -0.71
C LYS A 340 28.69 19.05 -1.26
N GLU A 341 28.28 19.97 -0.37
CA GLU A 341 27.78 21.30 -0.75
C GLU A 341 28.91 22.23 -1.25
N ARG A 342 30.18 22.00 -0.88
CA ARG A 342 31.33 22.73 -1.47
C ARG A 342 31.66 22.24 -2.87
N GLU A 343 31.59 20.93 -3.12
CA GLU A 343 31.77 20.38 -4.47
C GLU A 343 30.66 20.80 -5.45
N GLU A 344 29.43 21.02 -4.98
CA GLU A 344 28.34 21.58 -5.80
C GLU A 344 28.47 23.10 -6.04
N ASN A 345 29.03 23.86 -5.10
CA ASN A 345 29.28 25.30 -5.28
C ASN A 345 30.57 25.62 -6.05
N ASP A 346 31.52 24.68 -6.16
CA ASP A 346 32.72 24.82 -6.99
C ASP A 346 32.47 24.39 -8.46
N LEU A 347 31.23 24.01 -8.80
CA LEU A 347 30.77 23.63 -10.15
C LEU A 347 29.73 24.61 -10.75
N GLU A 348 29.38 25.69 -10.04
CA GLU A 348 28.73 26.90 -10.61
C GLU A 348 29.77 28.00 -10.87
#